data_AF-A0A428W123-F1
#
_entry.id   AF-A0A428W123-F1
#
_cell.length_a   1.000
_cell.length_b   1.000
_cell.length_c   1.000
_cell.angle_alpha   90.00
_cell.angle_beta   90.00
_cell.angle_gamma   90.00
#
_symmetry.space_group_name_H-M   'P 1'
#
loop_
_entity.id
_entity.type
_entity.pdbx_description
1 polymer ?
#
loop_
_entity_poly.entity_id
_entity_poly.type
_entity_poly.pdbx_seq_one_letter_code
_entity_poly.pdbx_strand_id
1 'polypeptide(L)'
;MRLGQEAAVPGKDLTVRYTRLVEDSRCRPGMTCVWQGEATLAFLLKEPGRGESTTAELHSGPRTGPQATSFAASHVELVSVGEDGGEATVRIS
;
A
#
# COMPACT_ATOMS: atom_id res chain seq x y z
N MET A 1 7.59 5.05 -0.40
CA MET A 1 8.04 4.43 0.85
C MET A 1 8.58 3.03 0.56
N ARG A 2 9.57 2.58 1.35
CA ARG A 2 10.19 1.25 1.20
C ARG A 2 9.57 0.22 2.12
N LEU A 3 9.74 -1.05 1.81
CA LEU A 3 9.33 -2.14 2.69
C LEU A 3 9.96 -1.99 4.08
N GLY A 4 9.13 -2.06 5.12
CA GLY A 4 9.50 -1.84 6.51
C GLY A 4 9.53 -0.37 6.93
N GLN A 5 9.54 0.58 6.00
CA GLN A 5 9.55 2.01 6.30
C GLN A 5 8.23 2.44 6.93
N GLU A 6 8.33 3.24 7.99
CA GLU A 6 7.23 3.93 8.64
C GLU A 6 7.34 5.44 8.34
N ALA A 7 6.21 6.10 8.07
CA ALA A 7 6.13 7.51 7.77
C ALA A 7 4.93 8.13 8.50
N ALA A 8 5.19 9.17 9.30
CA ALA A 8 4.15 10.03 9.84
C ALA A 8 3.69 11.00 8.77
N VAL A 9 2.38 11.23 8.64
CA VAL A 9 1.80 12.14 7.64
C VAL A 9 1.71 13.54 8.23
N PRO A 10 2.46 14.53 7.72
CA PRO A 10 2.41 15.89 8.26
C PRO A 10 0.99 16.47 8.20
N GLY A 11 0.53 17.06 9.30
CA GLY A 11 -0.79 17.69 9.40
C GLY A 11 -1.97 16.72 9.59
N LYS A 12 -1.72 15.41 9.71
CA LYS A 12 -2.72 14.39 10.03
C LYS A 12 -2.25 13.54 11.22
N ASP A 13 -3.16 13.06 12.05
CA ASP A 13 -2.84 12.09 13.10
C ASP A 13 -2.78 10.68 12.50
N LEU A 14 -1.87 10.49 11.55
CA LEU A 14 -1.76 9.25 10.79
C LEU A 14 -0.29 8.87 10.63
N THR A 15 0.01 7.63 10.96
CA THR A 15 1.27 6.98 10.62
C THR A 15 1.00 5.78 9.72
N VAL A 16 1.75 5.70 8.63
CA VAL A 16 1.64 4.62 7.65
C VAL A 16 2.95 3.86 7.61
N ARG A 17 2.89 2.53 7.75
CA ARG A 17 4.05 1.65 7.59
C ARG A 17 3.78 0.62 6.51
N TYR A 18 4.71 0.48 5.58
CA TYR A 18 4.65 -0.61 4.61
C TYR A 18 5.20 -1.89 5.26
N THR A 19 4.35 -2.88 5.50
CA THR A 19 4.73 -4.06 6.32
C THR A 19 5.18 -5.25 5.50
N ARG A 20 4.50 -5.57 4.40
CA ARG A 20 4.85 -6.69 3.52
C ARG A 20 4.21 -6.61 2.14
N LEU A 21 4.90 -7.18 1.15
CA LEU A 21 4.28 -7.64 -0.09
C LEU A 21 3.51 -8.94 0.22
N VAL A 22 2.20 -8.94 -0.01
CA VAL A 22 1.32 -10.09 0.26
C VAL A 22 1.36 -11.05 -0.91
N GLU A 23 1.18 -10.51 -2.11
CA GLU A 23 1.21 -11.25 -3.36
C GLU A 23 1.71 -10.34 -4.48
N ASP A 24 2.44 -10.90 -5.44
CA ASP A 24 2.83 -10.19 -6.65
C ASP A 24 2.75 -11.14 -7.85
N SER A 25 1.65 -11.01 -8.59
CA SER A 25 1.39 -11.76 -9.81
C SER A 25 1.68 -10.93 -11.06
N ARG A 26 2.29 -9.75 -10.91
CA ARG A 26 2.60 -8.87 -12.04
C ARG A 26 3.66 -9.51 -12.93
N CYS A 27 3.59 -9.16 -14.20
CA CYS A 27 4.55 -9.61 -15.18
C CYS A 27 5.84 -8.81 -15.05
N ARG A 28 6.95 -9.51 -14.83
CA ARG A 28 8.27 -8.88 -14.81
C ARG A 28 8.69 -8.47 -16.22
N PRO A 29 9.48 -7.39 -16.36
CA PRO A 29 10.09 -7.01 -17.63
C PRO A 29 10.83 -8.20 -18.28
N GLY A 30 10.68 -8.35 -19.59
CA GLY A 30 11.31 -9.44 -20.36
C GLY A 30 10.56 -10.77 -20.35
N MET A 31 9.44 -10.90 -19.66
CA MET A 31 8.58 -12.09 -19.73
C MET A 31 7.47 -11.92 -20.77
N THR A 32 7.24 -12.95 -21.59
CA THR A 32 6.04 -13.02 -22.44
C THR A 32 4.85 -13.37 -21.56
N CYS A 33 4.12 -12.33 -21.15
CA CYS A 33 2.96 -12.50 -20.29
C CYS A 33 1.68 -12.49 -21.11
N VAL A 34 0.87 -13.55 -20.94
CA VAL A 34 -0.46 -13.62 -21.57
C VAL A 34 -1.47 -12.74 -20.83
N TRP A 35 -1.34 -12.65 -19.50
CA TRP A 35 -2.20 -11.82 -18.64
C TRP A 35 -1.36 -11.10 -17.59
N GLN A 36 -1.53 -9.77 -17.49
CA GLN A 36 -0.88 -8.99 -16.43
C GLN A 36 -1.65 -9.17 -15.12
N GLY A 37 -1.02 -9.73 -14.09
CA GLY A 37 -1.58 -9.80 -12.75
C GLY A 37 -1.51 -8.47 -11.98
N GLU A 38 -1.70 -8.53 -10.67
CA GLU A 38 -1.64 -7.39 -9.74
C GLU A 38 -0.78 -7.74 -8.52
N ALA A 39 -0.34 -6.71 -7.80
CA ALA A 39 0.33 -6.85 -6.53
C ALA A 39 -0.58 -6.39 -5.39
N THR A 40 -0.50 -7.09 -4.27
CA THR A 40 -1.22 -6.80 -3.04
C THR A 40 -0.20 -6.48 -1.94
N LEU A 41 -0.33 -5.32 -1.31
CA LEU A 41 0.60 -4.82 -0.30
C LEU A 41 -0.15 -4.58 1.01
N ALA A 42 0.46 -4.98 2.13
CA ALA A 42 -0.09 -4.70 3.45
C ALA A 42 0.56 -3.45 4.05
N PHE A 43 -0.29 -2.59 4.61
CA PHE A 43 0.09 -1.37 5.31
C PHE A 43 -0.48 -1.38 6.71
N LEU A 44 0.34 -1.04 7.71
CA LEU A 44 -0.12 -0.76 9.05
C LEU A 44 -0.40 0.74 9.16
N LEU A 45 -1.64 1.08 9.50
CA LEU A 45 -2.11 2.44 9.72
C LEU A 45 -2.30 2.63 11.22
N LYS A 46 -1.79 3.72 11.78
CA LYS A 46 -1.92 4.07 13.20
C LYS A 46 -2.40 5.50 13.36
N GLU A 47 -3.27 5.73 14.35
CA GLU A 47 -3.74 7.04 14.79
C GLU A 47 -3.23 7.26 16.22
N PRO A 48 -1.98 7.76 16.39
CA PRO A 48 -1.33 7.88 17.69
C PRO A 48 -2.15 8.61 18.75
N GLY A 49 -2.85 9.69 18.38
CA GLY A 49 -3.67 10.46 19.31
C GLY A 49 -4.87 9.70 19.89
N ARG A 50 -5.39 8.70 19.16
CA ARG A 50 -6.43 7.78 19.65
C ARG A 50 -5.89 6.44 20.14
N GLY A 51 -4.65 6.11 19.83
CA GLY A 51 -4.04 4.80 20.10
C GLY A 51 -4.61 3.67 19.23
N GLU A 52 -5.32 4.01 18.15
CA GLU A 52 -5.93 3.04 17.24
C GLU A 52 -4.92 2.60 16.16
N SER A 53 -5.05 1.36 15.70
CA SER A 53 -4.29 0.87 14.56
C SER A 53 -5.04 -0.21 13.79
N THR A 54 -4.79 -0.28 12.48
CA THR A 54 -5.37 -1.30 11.62
C THR A 54 -4.39 -1.71 10.52
N THR A 55 -4.52 -2.94 10.02
CA THR A 55 -3.80 -3.38 8.83
C THR A 55 -4.74 -3.31 7.63
N ALA A 56 -4.29 -2.68 6.55
CA ALA A 56 -5.00 -2.60 5.30
C ALA A 56 -4.19 -3.28 4.18
N GLU A 57 -4.85 -4.11 3.40
CA GLU A 57 -4.29 -4.65 2.16
C GLU A 57 -4.78 -3.80 0.99
N LEU A 58 -3.84 -3.22 0.24
CA LEU A 58 -4.12 -2.36 -0.91
C LEU A 58 -3.59 -3.02 -2.17
N HIS A 59 -4.38 -2.94 -3.22
CA HIS A 59 -4.15 -3.64 -4.48
C HIS A 59 -3.62 -2.67 -5.55
N SER A 60 -2.68 -3.12 -6.37
CA SER A 60 -2.10 -2.30 -7.44
C SER A 60 -3.06 -2.07 -8.61
N GLY A 61 -4.20 -2.76 -8.63
CA GLY A 61 -5.27 -2.61 -9.61
C GLY A 61 -6.62 -3.03 -9.03
N PRO A 62 -7.72 -2.80 -9.76
CA PRO A 62 -9.07 -2.96 -9.23
C PRO A 62 -9.60 -4.41 -9.33
N ARG A 63 -8.86 -5.35 -9.93
CA ARG A 63 -9.38 -6.70 -10.19
C ARG A 63 -9.30 -7.61 -8.98
N THR A 64 -8.26 -7.44 -8.17
CA THR A 64 -7.97 -8.32 -7.03
C THR A 64 -8.44 -7.77 -5.69
N GLY A 65 -8.79 -6.47 -5.64
CA GLY A 65 -9.35 -5.85 -4.44
C GLY A 65 -9.25 -4.32 -4.44
N PRO A 66 -9.50 -3.68 -3.29
CA PRO A 66 -9.53 -2.23 -3.18
C PRO A 66 -8.12 -1.62 -3.28
N GLN A 67 -7.99 -0.55 -4.06
CA GLN A 67 -6.73 0.19 -4.18
C GLN A 67 -6.54 1.20 -3.04
N ALA A 68 -7.59 1.48 -2.28
CA ALA A 68 -7.60 2.48 -1.23
C ALA A 68 -8.42 2.05 0.00
N THR A 69 -8.12 2.68 1.13
CA THR A 69 -8.85 2.53 2.39
C THR A 69 -8.99 3.89 3.07
N SER A 70 -9.85 3.96 4.09
CA SER A 70 -10.03 5.15 4.91
C SER A 70 -9.73 4.83 6.37
N PHE A 71 -8.93 5.67 7.03
CA PHE A 71 -8.55 5.53 8.43
C PHE A 71 -8.12 6.89 8.99
N ALA A 72 -8.42 7.19 10.26
CA ALA A 72 -8.10 8.48 10.90
C ALA A 72 -8.54 9.71 10.06
N ALA A 73 -9.79 9.69 9.57
CA ALA A 73 -10.36 10.69 8.66
C ALA A 73 -9.52 10.99 7.40
N SER A 74 -8.65 10.05 7.01
CA SER A 74 -7.75 10.18 5.86
C SER A 74 -7.99 9.06 4.87
N HIS A 75 -7.86 9.38 3.60
CA HIS A 75 -7.92 8.40 2.52
C HIS A 75 -6.50 7.98 2.14
N VAL A 76 -6.24 6.68 2.10
CA VAL A 76 -4.92 6.09 1.84
C VAL A 76 -5.04 5.23 0.58
N GLU A 77 -4.41 5.66 -0.52
CA GLU A 77 -4.50 5.02 -1.83
C GLU A 77 -3.13 4.53 -2.29
N LEU A 78 -3.04 3.28 -2.75
CA LEU A 78 -1.87 2.76 -3.41
C LEU A 78 -1.83 3.25 -4.87
N VAL A 79 -0.87 4.10 -5.19
CA VAL A 79 -0.73 4.71 -6.53
C VAL A 79 0.18 3.89 -7.44
N SER A 80 1.28 3.38 -6.90
CA SER A 80 2.23 2.59 -7.68
C SER A 80 3.03 1.64 -6.80
N VAL A 81 3.50 0.55 -7.40
CA VAL A 81 4.36 -0.45 -6.77
C VAL A 81 5.62 -0.59 -7.61
N GLY A 82 6.79 -0.56 -6.98
CA GLY A 82 8.08 -0.81 -7.61
C GLY A 82 8.15 -2.21 -8.24
N GLU A 83 9.13 -2.44 -9.11
CA GLU A 83 9.20 -3.65 -9.94
C GLU A 83 9.26 -4.95 -9.10
N ASP A 84 9.98 -4.93 -7.98
CA ASP A 84 10.16 -6.05 -7.05
C ASP A 84 9.24 -5.99 -5.83
N GLY A 85 8.36 -4.97 -5.76
CA GLY A 85 7.54 -4.70 -4.60
C GLY A 85 8.31 -4.18 -3.38
N GLY A 86 9.61 -3.87 -3.50
CA GLY A 86 10.39 -3.29 -2.40
C GLY A 86 10.04 -1.83 -2.11
N GLU A 87 9.43 -1.15 -3.07
CA GLU A 87 9.00 0.25 -2.97
C GLU A 87 7.51 0.40 -3.35
N ALA A 88 6.82 1.31 -2.67
CA ALA A 88 5.43 1.64 -2.94
C ALA A 88 5.19 3.15 -2.83
N THR A 89 4.34 3.70 -3.69
CA THR A 89 3.88 5.09 -3.59
C THR A 89 2.45 5.09 -3.12
N VAL A 90 2.19 5.80 -2.03
CA VAL A 90 0.87 5.92 -1.41
C VAL A 90 0.49 7.39 -1.42
N ARG A 91 -0.75 7.70 -1.81
CA ARG A 91 -1.35 9.04 -1.72
C ARG A 91 -2.21 9.12 -0.46
N ILE A 92 -2.05 10.22 0.27
CA ILE A 92 -2.88 10.54 1.43
C ILE A 92 -3.67 11.81 1.12
N SER A 93 -4.99 11.78 1.32
CA SER A 93 -5.87 12.97 1.26
C SER A 93 -6.75 13.10 2.48
#